data_AF-A0A183DBC8-F1
#
_entry.id   AF-A0A183DBC8-F1
#
_cell.length_a   1.000
_cell.length_b   1.000
_cell.length_c   1.000
_cell.angle_alpha   90.00
_cell.angle_beta   90.00
_cell.angle_gamma   90.00
#
_symmetry.space_group_name_H-M   'P 1'
#
loop_
_entity.id
_entity.type
_entity.pdbx_description
1 polymer ?
#
loop_
_entity_poly.entity_id
_entity_poly.type
_entity_poly.pdbx_seq_one_letter_code
_entity_poly.pdbx_strand_id
1 'polypeptide(L)'
;LENVDVRFADFDGVIYHVSNPDGDRSKIMLSISLKFYKELQEHGADELLRREYGNYLCASPEPGYNVSLVYNLAELPDDFSTIVQQASHLKRNCFASVFEKYFNFQAQGQTGAKRAIIHYREDETLYVETKSDRVTVIFSTIFRDPDDVVIGKLFLQV
;
A
#
# COMPACT_ATOMS: atom_id res chain seq x y z
N LEU A 1 19.03 -23.45 6.84
CA LEU A 1 17.98 -22.42 6.74
C LEU A 1 17.54 -22.08 8.16
N GLU A 2 17.65 -20.81 8.52
CA GLU A 2 17.24 -20.30 9.83
C GLU A 2 15.73 -20.02 9.84
N ASN A 3 15.15 -20.02 11.04
CA ASN A 3 13.76 -19.59 11.21
C ASN A 3 13.69 -18.06 11.22
N VAL A 4 12.65 -17.52 10.61
CA VAL A 4 12.30 -16.09 10.62
C VAL A 4 10.87 -15.96 11.14
N ASP A 5 10.70 -15.08 12.12
CA ASP A 5 9.40 -14.63 12.65
C ASP A 5 9.63 -13.23 13.21
N VAL A 6 9.25 -12.21 12.44
CA VAL A 6 9.51 -10.81 12.74
C VAL A 6 8.26 -9.99 12.46
N ARG A 7 7.87 -9.17 13.44
CA ARG A 7 6.80 -8.19 13.29
C ARG A 7 7.37 -6.79 13.41
N PHE A 8 6.96 -5.91 12.50
CA PHE A 8 7.38 -4.52 12.49
C PHE A 8 6.28 -3.63 11.94
N ALA A 9 6.45 -2.33 12.06
CA ALA A 9 5.47 -1.34 11.62
C ALA A 9 6.09 -0.38 10.60
N ASP A 10 5.21 0.30 9.87
CA ASP A 10 5.51 1.44 9.01
C ASP A 10 4.58 2.61 9.41
N PHE A 11 4.74 3.77 8.80
CA PHE A 11 3.83 4.91 8.99
C PHE A 11 2.37 4.52 8.73
N ASP A 12 1.44 5.35 9.18
CA ASP A 12 0.00 5.22 8.93
C ASP A 12 -0.64 3.98 9.58
N GLY A 13 -0.01 3.48 10.65
CA GLY A 13 -0.51 2.34 11.42
C GLY A 13 -0.44 1.01 10.67
N VAL A 14 0.42 0.91 9.66
CA VAL A 14 0.66 -0.31 8.90
C VAL A 14 1.49 -1.29 9.72
N ILE A 15 1.08 -2.56 9.74
CA ILE A 15 1.80 -3.64 10.41
C ILE A 15 2.26 -4.66 9.37
N TYR A 16 3.50 -5.10 9.51
CA TYR A 16 4.11 -6.15 8.72
C TYR A 16 4.44 -7.37 9.57
N HIS A 17 4.45 -8.52 8.90
CA HIS A 17 4.91 -9.77 9.46
C HIS A 17 5.71 -10.54 8.42
N VAL A 18 6.93 -10.93 8.79
CA VAL A 18 7.80 -11.78 8.00
C VAL A 18 7.97 -13.09 8.74
N SER A 19 7.58 -14.20 8.11
CA SER A 19 7.57 -15.51 8.77
C SER A 19 7.90 -16.65 7.81
N ASN A 20 8.21 -17.82 8.35
CA ASN A 20 8.18 -19.07 7.59
C ASN A 20 6.77 -19.68 7.67
N PRO A 21 5.97 -19.68 6.58
CA PRO A 21 4.61 -20.19 6.61
C PRO A 21 4.60 -21.70 6.90
N ASP A 22 3.70 -22.14 7.76
CA ASP A 22 3.58 -23.54 8.20
C ASP A 22 4.87 -24.15 8.80
N GLY A 23 5.84 -23.31 9.20
CA GLY A 23 7.16 -23.73 9.65
C GLY A 23 8.11 -24.18 8.53
N ASP A 24 7.74 -23.99 7.27
CA ASP A 24 8.56 -24.32 6.10
C ASP A 24 9.71 -23.31 5.92
N ARG A 25 10.90 -23.68 6.39
CA ARG A 25 12.12 -22.86 6.33
C ARG A 25 12.61 -22.57 4.91
N SER A 26 12.08 -23.26 3.90
CA SER A 26 12.39 -22.97 2.49
C SER A 26 11.57 -21.80 1.94
N LYS A 27 10.60 -21.29 2.69
CA LYS A 27 9.74 -20.19 2.27
C LYS A 27 9.81 -19.02 3.22
N ILE A 28 9.75 -17.81 2.67
CA ILE A 28 9.58 -16.58 3.43
C ILE A 28 8.26 -15.94 2.99
N MET A 29 7.37 -15.71 3.95
CA MET A 29 6.14 -14.97 3.75
C MET A 29 6.32 -13.54 4.26
N LEU A 30 5.89 -12.55 3.47
CA LEU A 30 5.78 -11.14 3.86
C LEU A 30 4.30 -10.75 3.80
N SER A 31 3.71 -10.48 4.96
CA SER A 31 2.32 -10.07 5.10
C SER A 31 2.22 -8.61 5.55
N ILE A 32 1.21 -7.90 5.05
CA ILE A 32 0.92 -6.50 5.40
C ILE A 32 -0.54 -6.35 5.84
N SER A 33 -0.75 -5.58 6.91
CA SER A 33 -2.05 -5.23 7.46
C SER A 33 -2.22 -3.71 7.42
N LEU A 34 -3.29 -3.26 6.77
CA LEU A 34 -3.72 -1.87 6.65
C LEU A 34 -5.21 -1.78 7.02
N LYS A 35 -5.55 -0.93 7.99
CA LYS A 35 -6.94 -0.75 8.45
C LYS A 35 -7.90 -0.33 7.33
N PHE A 36 -7.39 0.38 6.34
CA PHE A 36 -8.12 0.95 5.20
C PHE A 36 -7.98 0.15 3.90
N TYR A 37 -7.47 -1.09 3.94
CA TYR A 37 -7.25 -1.86 2.72
C TYR A 37 -8.52 -2.08 1.88
N LYS A 38 -9.67 -2.28 2.53
CA LYS A 38 -10.96 -2.43 1.83
C LYS A 38 -11.30 -1.23 0.94
N GLU A 39 -10.98 -0.03 1.39
CA GLU A 39 -11.19 1.19 0.61
C GLU A 39 -10.28 1.20 -0.61
N LEU A 40 -9.02 0.77 -0.47
CA LEU A 40 -8.11 0.62 -1.61
C LEU A 40 -8.58 -0.46 -2.60
N GLN A 41 -9.19 -1.56 -2.11
CA GLN A 41 -9.77 -2.60 -2.97
C GLN A 41 -10.90 -2.07 -3.85
N GLU A 42 -11.75 -1.17 -3.34
CA GLU A 42 -12.78 -0.49 -4.15
C GLU A 42 -12.19 0.35 -5.31
N HIS A 43 -10.88 0.64 -5.22
CA HIS A 43 -10.11 1.37 -6.22
C HIS A 43 -9.08 0.52 -6.98
N GLY A 44 -9.19 -0.81 -6.94
CA GLY A 44 -8.45 -1.71 -7.81
C GLY A 44 -7.10 -2.18 -7.25
N ALA A 45 -6.97 -2.23 -5.92
CA ALA A 45 -5.74 -2.71 -5.27
C ALA A 45 -5.38 -4.15 -5.69
N ASP A 46 -6.35 -5.07 -5.70
CA ASP A 46 -6.09 -6.49 -5.97
C ASP A 46 -5.59 -6.73 -7.40
N GLU A 47 -6.15 -6.00 -8.39
CA GLU A 47 -5.70 -6.07 -9.78
C GLU A 47 -4.26 -5.56 -9.94
N LEU A 48 -3.94 -4.43 -9.32
CA LEU A 48 -2.60 -3.86 -9.36
C LEU A 48 -1.60 -4.80 -8.69
N LEU A 49 -1.91 -5.29 -7.49
CA LEU A 49 -1.00 -6.19 -6.76
C LEU A 49 -0.76 -7.49 -7.52
N ARG A 50 -1.80 -8.04 -8.18
CA ARG A 50 -1.64 -9.21 -9.05
C ARG A 50 -0.71 -8.93 -10.23
N ARG A 51 -0.79 -7.73 -10.82
CA ARG A 51 0.11 -7.29 -11.90
C ARG A 51 1.56 -7.14 -11.42
N GLU A 52 1.78 -6.53 -10.25
CA GLU A 52 3.13 -6.23 -9.73
C GLU A 52 3.84 -7.46 -9.15
N TYR A 53 3.12 -8.33 -8.45
CA TYR A 53 3.72 -9.44 -7.70
C TYR A 53 3.52 -10.81 -8.32
N GLY A 54 2.57 -10.94 -9.26
CA GLY A 54 2.36 -12.16 -10.04
C GLY A 54 2.31 -13.42 -9.17
N ASN A 55 3.23 -14.34 -9.43
CA ASN A 55 3.31 -15.64 -8.75
C ASN A 55 3.71 -15.55 -7.27
N TYR A 56 4.27 -14.43 -6.82
CA TYR A 56 4.61 -14.24 -5.41
C TYR A 56 3.39 -13.87 -4.57
N LEU A 57 2.33 -13.33 -5.17
CA LEU A 57 1.11 -12.96 -4.46
C LEU A 57 0.32 -14.21 -4.05
N CYS A 58 0.06 -14.36 -2.76
CA CYS A 58 -0.78 -15.45 -2.28
C CYS A 58 -2.24 -15.25 -2.70
N ALA A 59 -2.91 -16.35 -3.08
CA ALA A 59 -4.35 -16.32 -3.41
C ALA A 59 -5.22 -15.94 -2.20
N SER A 60 -4.79 -16.35 -1.00
CA SER A 60 -5.37 -15.95 0.28
C SER A 60 -4.27 -15.37 1.16
N PRO A 61 -4.50 -14.20 1.80
CA PRO A 61 -3.53 -13.63 2.72
C PRO A 61 -3.45 -14.43 4.02
N GLU A 62 -2.35 -14.22 4.76
CA GLU A 62 -2.19 -14.70 6.12
C GLU A 62 -3.34 -14.19 7.01
N PRO A 63 -3.91 -15.02 7.89
CA PRO A 63 -4.95 -14.59 8.82
C PRO A 63 -4.55 -13.34 9.62
N GLY A 64 -5.38 -12.30 9.57
CA GLY A 64 -5.12 -11.01 10.24
C GLY A 64 -4.39 -9.97 9.37
N TYR A 65 -4.00 -10.35 8.16
CA TYR A 65 -3.37 -9.47 7.18
C TYR A 65 -4.25 -9.33 5.93
N ASN A 66 -3.94 -8.32 5.12
CA ASN A 66 -4.71 -8.00 3.92
C ASN A 66 -4.08 -8.57 2.65
N VAL A 67 -2.75 -8.57 2.60
CA VAL A 67 -1.96 -9.04 1.46
C VAL A 67 -0.79 -9.85 2.00
N SER A 68 -0.49 -10.97 1.37
CA SER A 68 0.70 -11.77 1.66
C SER A 68 1.43 -12.13 0.39
N LEU A 69 2.75 -12.00 0.43
CA LEU A 69 3.67 -12.44 -0.60
C LEU A 69 4.44 -13.66 -0.07
N VAL A 70 4.68 -14.66 -0.91
CA VAL A 70 5.49 -15.84 -0.54
C VAL A 70 6.64 -16.02 -1.52
N TYR A 71 7.84 -16.21 -0.98
CA TYR A 71 9.06 -16.42 -1.73
C TYR A 71 9.63 -17.79 -1.39
N ASN A 72 9.74 -18.67 -2.38
CA ASN A 72 10.39 -19.96 -2.26
C ASN A 72 11.89 -19.79 -2.52
N LEU A 73 12.70 -20.00 -1.49
CA LEU A 73 14.17 -19.83 -1.53
C LEU A 73 14.85 -20.79 -2.52
N ALA A 74 14.19 -21.91 -2.87
CA ALA A 74 14.71 -22.86 -3.85
C ALA A 74 14.43 -22.45 -5.31
N GLU A 75 13.56 -21.46 -5.53
CA GLU A 75 13.08 -21.03 -6.86
C GLU A 75 13.39 -19.56 -7.15
N LEU A 76 14.26 -18.93 -6.35
CA LEU A 76 14.68 -17.56 -6.58
C LEU A 76 15.63 -17.47 -7.80
N PRO A 77 15.55 -16.39 -8.59
CA PRO A 77 16.56 -16.09 -9.59
C PRO A 77 17.91 -15.77 -8.93
N ASP A 78 19.00 -15.92 -9.67
CA ASP A 78 20.35 -15.58 -9.20
C ASP A 78 20.44 -14.11 -8.77
N ASP A 79 19.80 -13.20 -9.50
CA ASP A 79 19.62 -11.80 -9.11
C ASP A 79 18.24 -11.57 -8.48
N PHE A 80 18.22 -11.60 -7.15
CA PHE A 80 17.02 -11.35 -6.35
C PHE A 80 16.83 -9.86 -5.97
N SER A 81 17.72 -8.95 -6.42
CA SER A 81 17.66 -7.53 -6.03
C SER A 81 16.34 -6.86 -6.41
N THR A 82 15.84 -7.16 -7.61
CA THR A 82 14.55 -6.65 -8.11
C THR A 82 13.39 -7.14 -7.27
N ILE A 83 13.40 -8.41 -6.86
CA ILE A 83 12.37 -9.00 -6.00
C ILE A 83 12.34 -8.31 -4.64
N VAL A 84 13.52 -8.11 -4.03
CA VAL A 84 13.65 -7.42 -2.75
C VAL A 84 13.15 -5.98 -2.86
N GLN A 85 13.50 -5.27 -3.93
CA GLN A 85 13.04 -3.91 -4.16
C GLN A 85 11.52 -3.86 -4.33
N GLN A 86 10.93 -4.75 -5.13
CA GLN A 86 9.48 -4.84 -5.29
C GLN A 86 8.78 -5.15 -3.97
N ALA A 87 9.27 -6.12 -3.19
CA ALA A 87 8.74 -6.46 -1.88
C ALA A 87 8.77 -5.26 -0.91
N SER A 88 9.84 -4.46 -0.95
CA SER A 88 9.98 -3.24 -0.14
C SER A 88 8.95 -2.16 -0.47
N HIS A 89 8.36 -2.21 -1.66
CA HIS A 89 7.33 -1.27 -2.11
C HIS A 89 5.90 -1.74 -1.83
N LEU A 90 5.71 -2.77 -1.00
CA LEU A 90 4.38 -3.36 -0.75
C LEU A 90 3.32 -2.34 -0.33
N LYS A 91 3.59 -1.51 0.68
CA LYS A 91 2.67 -0.44 1.09
C LYS A 91 2.41 0.55 -0.05
N ARG A 92 3.47 1.01 -0.73
CA ARG A 92 3.35 1.93 -1.87
C ARG A 92 2.46 1.36 -2.97
N ASN A 93 2.62 0.08 -3.29
CA ASN A 93 1.85 -0.59 -4.34
C ASN A 93 0.39 -0.79 -3.92
N CYS A 94 0.09 -1.06 -2.65
CA CYS A 94 -1.29 -1.05 -2.16
C CYS A 94 -1.96 0.32 -2.40
N PHE A 95 -1.26 1.43 -2.14
CA PHE A 95 -1.78 2.78 -2.39
C PHE A 95 -1.82 3.16 -3.88
N ALA A 96 -0.93 2.63 -4.71
CA ALA A 96 -0.79 3.06 -6.10
C ALA A 96 -2.09 2.91 -6.91
N SER A 97 -2.95 1.94 -6.55
CA SER A 97 -4.17 1.63 -7.30
C SER A 97 -5.14 2.80 -7.39
N VAL A 98 -5.34 3.52 -6.28
CA VAL A 98 -6.22 4.68 -6.27
C VAL A 98 -5.66 5.79 -7.15
N PHE A 99 -4.35 6.01 -7.20
CA PHE A 99 -3.77 7.04 -8.06
C PHE A 99 -3.85 6.64 -9.53
N GLU A 100 -3.46 5.42 -9.89
CA GLU A 100 -3.55 4.92 -11.27
C GLU A 100 -4.97 5.00 -11.81
N LYS A 101 -5.99 4.63 -11.01
CA LYS A 101 -7.39 4.72 -11.41
C LYS A 101 -7.81 6.13 -11.80
N TYR A 102 -7.46 7.15 -10.99
CA TYR A 102 -7.89 8.53 -11.26
C TYR A 102 -7.05 9.21 -12.33
N PHE A 103 -5.77 8.84 -12.47
CA PHE A 103 -4.95 9.27 -13.61
C PHE A 103 -5.50 8.72 -14.92
N ASN A 104 -5.93 7.44 -14.94
CA ASN A 104 -6.57 6.84 -16.11
C ASN A 104 -7.90 7.52 -16.45
N PHE A 105 -8.74 7.83 -15.45
CA PHE A 105 -9.97 8.60 -15.69
C PHE A 105 -9.67 9.96 -16.33
N GLN A 106 -8.64 10.67 -15.86
CA GLN A 106 -8.24 11.95 -16.45
C GLN A 106 -7.75 11.79 -17.89
N ALA A 107 -6.86 10.81 -18.14
CA ALA A 107 -6.29 10.56 -19.47
C ALA A 107 -7.37 10.17 -20.51
N GLN A 108 -8.45 9.53 -20.07
CA GLN A 108 -9.58 9.15 -20.92
C GLN A 108 -10.66 10.25 -21.06
N GLY A 109 -10.47 11.40 -20.41
CA GLY A 109 -11.46 12.49 -20.41
C GLY A 109 -12.74 12.16 -19.64
N GLN A 110 -12.70 11.17 -18.72
CA GLN A 110 -13.85 10.78 -17.92
C GLN A 110 -14.12 11.81 -16.82
N THR A 111 -15.24 12.53 -16.94
CA THR A 111 -15.68 13.52 -15.96
C THR A 111 -16.78 12.98 -15.05
N GLY A 112 -16.89 13.50 -13.83
CA GLY A 112 -18.00 13.18 -12.91
C GLY A 112 -17.86 11.84 -12.17
N ALA A 113 -16.69 11.20 -12.22
CA ALA A 113 -16.40 10.04 -11.39
C ALA A 113 -16.52 10.39 -9.90
N LYS A 114 -17.10 9.49 -9.10
CA LYS A 114 -17.16 9.63 -7.64
C LYS A 114 -15.73 9.74 -7.09
N ARG A 115 -15.49 10.69 -6.18
CA ARG A 115 -14.18 10.84 -5.51
C ARG A 115 -13.84 9.60 -4.67
N ALA A 116 -12.56 9.27 -4.56
CA ALA A 116 -12.06 8.29 -3.60
C ALA A 116 -11.99 8.95 -2.23
N ILE A 117 -12.24 8.15 -1.19
CA ILE A 117 -12.11 8.57 0.20
C ILE A 117 -11.36 7.43 0.90
N ILE A 118 -10.11 7.71 1.31
CA ILE A 118 -9.24 6.73 1.96
C ILE A 118 -8.89 7.24 3.36
N HIS A 119 -9.36 6.56 4.40
CA HIS A 119 -9.07 6.86 5.80
C HIS A 119 -7.73 6.24 6.19
N TYR A 120 -6.64 6.80 5.64
CA TYR A 120 -5.29 6.26 5.79
C TYR A 120 -4.76 6.31 7.23
N ARG A 121 -5.37 7.12 8.10
CA ARG A 121 -5.22 7.07 9.57
C ARG A 121 -6.59 7.23 10.21
N GLU A 122 -6.66 6.98 11.52
CA GLU A 122 -7.91 7.04 12.30
C GLU A 122 -8.63 8.40 12.17
N ASP A 123 -7.87 9.49 12.21
CA ASP A 123 -8.41 10.86 12.16
C ASP A 123 -7.97 11.65 10.90
N GLU A 124 -7.34 10.99 9.92
CA GLU A 124 -6.86 11.65 8.70
C GLU A 124 -7.45 10.99 7.44
N THR A 125 -7.69 11.77 6.41
CA THR A 125 -8.39 11.29 5.20
C THR A 125 -7.75 11.82 3.93
N LEU A 126 -7.58 10.94 2.96
CA LEU A 126 -7.09 11.23 1.62
C LEU A 126 -8.29 11.23 0.65
N TYR A 127 -8.46 12.31 -0.09
CA TYR A 127 -9.44 12.41 -1.16
C TYR A 127 -8.74 12.48 -2.51
N VAL A 128 -9.21 11.68 -3.48
CA VAL A 128 -8.72 11.72 -4.86
C VAL A 128 -9.91 11.97 -5.78
N GLU A 129 -9.83 13.01 -6.60
CA GLU A 129 -10.85 13.35 -7.58
C GLU A 129 -10.22 13.69 -8.92
N THR A 130 -10.94 13.40 -10.00
CA THR A 130 -10.53 13.75 -11.36
C THR A 130 -11.38 14.89 -11.91
N LYS A 131 -10.76 15.83 -12.61
CA LYS A 131 -11.38 16.95 -13.32
C LYS A 131 -11.01 16.86 -14.80
N SER A 132 -11.60 17.72 -15.62
CA SER A 132 -11.35 17.74 -17.06
C SER A 132 -9.88 17.98 -17.43
N ASP A 133 -9.16 18.76 -16.63
CA ASP A 133 -7.80 19.23 -16.93
C ASP A 133 -6.74 18.79 -15.90
N ARG A 134 -7.14 18.11 -14.81
CA ARG A 134 -6.25 17.77 -13.70
C ARG A 134 -6.81 16.64 -12.83
N VAL A 135 -5.96 16.08 -11.99
CA VAL A 135 -6.36 15.25 -10.85
C VAL A 135 -6.06 16.02 -9.56
N THR A 136 -7.04 16.14 -8.67
CA THR A 136 -6.86 16.77 -7.35
C THR A 136 -6.65 15.68 -6.32
N VAL A 137 -5.61 15.84 -5.49
CA VAL A 137 -5.36 15.00 -4.32
C VAL A 137 -5.41 15.92 -3.10
N ILE A 138 -6.28 15.61 -2.14
CA ILE A 138 -6.46 16.42 -0.92
C ILE A 138 -6.11 15.54 0.28
N PHE A 139 -5.12 15.97 1.06
CA PHE A 139 -4.78 15.37 2.34
C PHE A 139 -5.43 16.18 3.47
N SER A 140 -6.38 15.58 4.17
CA SER A 140 -6.95 16.12 5.41
C SER A 140 -6.18 15.53 6.58
N THR A 141 -5.10 16.22 6.99
CA THR A 141 -4.21 15.81 8.08
C THR A 141 -4.50 16.60 9.37
N ILE A 142 -4.13 16.03 10.52
CA ILE A 142 -4.31 16.65 11.84
C ILE A 142 -2.95 16.86 12.49
N PHE A 143 -2.70 18.10 12.92
CA PHE A 143 -1.60 18.43 13.84
C PHE A 143 -2.13 18.39 15.26
N ARG A 144 -1.61 17.46 16.08
CA ARG A 144 -2.05 17.29 17.47
C ARG A 144 -1.47 18.37 18.39
N ASP A 145 -0.23 18.77 18.12
CA ASP A 145 0.44 19.85 18.84
C ASP A 145 0.10 21.21 18.18
N PRO A 146 -0.40 22.21 18.95
CA PRO A 146 -0.60 23.56 18.44
C PRO A 146 0.67 24.20 17.86
N ASP A 147 1.86 23.86 18.35
CA ASP A 147 3.13 24.37 17.82
C ASP A 147 3.43 23.78 16.44
N ASP A 148 3.10 22.50 16.22
CA ASP A 148 3.21 21.85 14.91
C ASP A 148 2.28 22.49 13.87
N VAL A 149 1.14 23.07 14.28
CA VAL A 149 0.27 23.84 13.38
C VAL A 149 1.00 25.07 12.85
N VAL A 150 1.76 25.77 13.70
CA VAL A 150 2.50 26.97 13.32
C VAL A 150 3.65 26.60 12.37
N ILE A 151 4.42 25.57 12.71
CA ILE A 151 5.51 25.07 11.87
C ILE A 151 4.96 24.58 10.52
N GLY A 152 3.89 23.77 10.55
CA GLY A 152 3.24 23.25 9.35
C GLY A 152 2.73 24.36 8.43
N LYS A 153 2.17 25.44 8.99
CA LYS A 153 1.77 26.62 8.20
C LYS A 153 2.95 27.27 7.49
N LEU A 154 4.11 27.39 8.15
CA LEU A 154 5.32 27.93 7.51
C LEU A 154 5.80 27.06 6.34
N PHE A 155 5.75 25.73 6.48
CA PHE A 155 6.13 24.83 5.38
C PHE A 155 5.15 24.84 4.20
N LEU A 156 3.86 25.04 4.46
CA LEU A 156 2.81 25.03 3.44
C LEU A 156 2.62 26.38 2.75
N GLN A 157 3.22 27.45 3.28
CA GLN A 157 3.13 28.77 2.71
C GLN A 157 4.12 28.88 1.53
N VAL A 158 3.56 28.83 0.32
CA VAL A 158 4.27 29.07 -0.96
C VAL A 158 4.25 30.56 -1.29
#